data_AF-A0A6B1CQG0-F1
#
_entry.id   AF-A0A6B1CQG0-F1
#
_cell.length_a   1.000
_cell.length_b   1.000
_cell.length_c   1.000
_cell.angle_alpha   90.00
_cell.angle_beta   90.00
_cell.angle_gamma   90.00
#
_symmetry.space_group_name_H-M   'P 1'
#
loop_
_entity.id
_entity.type
_entity.pdbx_description
1 polymer ?
#
loop_
_entity_poly.entity_id
_entity_poly.type
_entity_poly.pdbx_seq_one_letter_code
_entity_poly.pdbx_strand_id
1 'polypeptide(L)'
;MLTQGNSPAHIAPIEARENGRLPGMVHLLLERDECVPLPKEEFLMAEQPSQPVPPTESTLALSFLREDIQDVRQDVRQTNERIDTLRTEMSGRIDVLRTEMNERIDVLRTEMSERIDALRTEMNERIDQTNGRIDELGKQLDSRYARLMATLITCTGILVASLGTAVAVLK
;
A
#
# COMPACT_ATOMS: atom_id res chain seq x y z
N MET A 1 -24.96 -13.68 -19.08
CA MET A 1 -25.29 -13.19 -17.73
C MET A 1 -24.00 -13.16 -16.93
N LEU A 2 -23.86 -12.18 -16.02
CA LEU A 2 -22.69 -11.78 -15.22
C LEU A 2 -22.03 -10.47 -15.70
N THR A 3 -22.70 -9.35 -15.40
CA THR A 3 -22.06 -8.04 -15.28
C THR A 3 -22.03 -7.67 -13.80
N GLN A 4 -20.87 -7.86 -13.17
CA GLN A 4 -20.58 -7.38 -11.83
C GLN A 4 -20.21 -5.89 -11.94
N GLY A 5 -21.19 -5.01 -11.73
CA GLY A 5 -21.00 -3.56 -11.71
C GLY A 5 -21.13 -3.04 -10.29
N ASN A 6 -20.06 -3.12 -9.49
CA ASN A 6 -20.01 -2.51 -8.17
C ASN A 6 -19.41 -1.11 -8.33
N SER A 7 -20.24 -0.07 -8.26
CA SER A 7 -19.80 1.33 -8.29
C SER A 7 -19.83 1.91 -6.86
N PRO A 8 -18.77 2.58 -6.39
CA PRO A 8 -18.62 3.04 -5.02
C PRO A 8 -19.44 4.31 -4.72
N ALA A 9 -20.05 4.33 -3.54
CA ALA A 9 -20.77 5.47 -2.99
C ALA A 9 -19.80 6.64 -2.73
N HIS A 10 -20.05 7.77 -3.38
CA HIS A 10 -19.36 9.04 -3.21
C HIS A 10 -19.88 9.70 -1.92
N ILE A 11 -19.10 9.66 -0.83
CA ILE A 11 -19.37 10.48 0.37
C ILE A 11 -18.58 11.77 0.22
N ALA A 12 -19.27 12.89 0.07
CA ALA A 12 -18.68 14.23 0.10
C ALA A 12 -18.42 14.67 1.56
N PRO A 13 -17.37 15.48 1.81
CA PRO A 13 -17.05 15.98 3.15
C PRO A 13 -17.94 17.17 3.53
N ILE A 14 -18.44 17.18 4.76
CA ILE A 14 -19.14 18.34 5.34
C ILE A 14 -18.10 19.21 6.02
N GLU A 15 -17.76 20.32 5.38
CA GLU A 15 -16.93 21.39 5.95
C GLU A 15 -17.73 22.29 6.90
N ALA A 16 -17.01 22.81 7.89
CA ALA A 16 -17.48 23.62 9.00
C ALA A 16 -18.10 24.95 8.56
N ARG A 17 -19.18 25.36 9.25
CA ARG A 17 -19.70 26.73 9.22
C ARG A 17 -19.68 27.32 10.62
N GLU A 18 -18.62 28.06 10.89
CA GLU A 18 -18.54 29.07 11.94
C GLU A 18 -19.41 30.27 11.51
N ASN A 19 -20.28 30.77 12.41
CA ASN A 19 -20.55 32.19 12.62
C ASN A 19 -21.72 32.35 13.59
N GLY A 20 -21.40 32.90 14.76
CA GLY A 20 -22.37 33.31 15.75
C GLY A 20 -23.10 34.61 15.39
N ARG A 21 -23.95 35.00 16.35
CA ARG A 21 -24.59 36.31 16.53
C ARG A 21 -25.93 36.49 15.82
N LEU A 22 -27.01 36.35 16.60
CA LEU A 22 -28.21 37.14 16.43
C LEU A 22 -28.53 37.93 17.71
N PRO A 23 -29.02 39.18 17.58
CA PRO A 23 -29.07 40.20 18.62
C PRO A 23 -30.46 40.28 19.27
N GLY A 24 -30.53 40.81 20.48
CA GLY A 24 -31.83 41.19 21.04
C GLY A 24 -31.80 41.45 22.54
N MET A 25 -31.10 42.50 22.98
CA MET A 25 -31.39 43.08 24.29
C MET A 25 -31.49 44.60 24.14
N VAL A 26 -32.73 45.05 24.09
CA VAL A 26 -33.12 46.45 24.00
C VAL A 26 -32.82 47.10 25.35
N HIS A 27 -31.98 48.14 25.30
CA HIS A 27 -31.73 49.07 26.37
C HIS A 27 -32.84 50.13 26.33
N LEU A 28 -33.55 50.36 27.43
CA LEU A 28 -34.14 51.67 27.72
C LEU A 28 -34.35 51.81 29.24
N LEU A 29 -33.59 52.77 29.77
CA LEU A 29 -33.70 53.35 31.10
C LEU A 29 -35.12 53.85 31.36
N LEU A 30 -35.53 53.85 32.63
CA LEU A 30 -35.97 55.08 33.30
C LEU A 30 -36.07 54.85 34.81
N GLU A 31 -35.41 55.74 35.55
CA GLU A 31 -35.49 55.91 36.98
C GLU A 31 -36.93 56.00 37.51
N ARG A 32 -37.14 55.53 38.74
CA ARG A 32 -37.89 56.29 39.75
C ARG A 32 -37.58 55.79 41.16
N ASP A 33 -36.82 56.63 41.85
CA ASP A 33 -36.85 56.95 43.26
C ASP A 33 -37.85 56.19 44.14
N GLU A 34 -37.33 55.43 45.10
CA GLU A 34 -37.82 55.48 46.48
C GLU A 34 -36.67 55.14 47.45
N CYS A 35 -36.01 56.21 47.91
CA CYS A 35 -35.13 56.19 49.07
C CYS A 35 -35.93 55.79 50.31
N VAL A 36 -35.70 54.59 50.84
CA VAL A 36 -36.08 54.25 52.22
C VAL A 36 -34.97 54.75 53.15
N PRO A 37 -35.25 55.69 54.08
CA PRO A 37 -34.24 56.17 55.00
C PRO A 37 -34.01 55.11 56.10
N LEU A 38 -32.84 54.48 56.10
CA LEU A 38 -32.38 53.68 57.24
C LEU A 38 -32.00 54.64 58.39
N PRO A 39 -32.50 54.41 59.62
CA PRO A 39 -32.18 55.25 60.75
C PRO A 39 -30.69 55.12 61.11
N LYS A 40 -30.06 56.26 61.34
CA LYS A 40 -28.68 56.38 61.82
C LYS A 40 -28.66 56.02 63.31
N GLU A 41 -28.56 54.74 63.61
CA GLU A 41 -28.12 54.29 64.93
C GLU A 41 -26.60 54.15 64.87
N GLU A 42 -25.92 55.13 65.46
CA GLU A 42 -24.54 55.02 65.92
C GLU A 42 -24.41 53.80 66.83
N PHE A 43 -23.98 52.68 66.26
CA PHE A 43 -23.43 51.59 67.05
C PHE A 43 -21.96 51.46 66.69
N LEU A 44 -21.15 52.12 67.51
CA LEU A 44 -19.70 52.01 67.56
C LEU A 44 -19.34 50.55 67.90
N MET A 45 -19.28 49.68 66.89
CA MET A 45 -18.68 48.37 67.01
C MET A 45 -17.42 48.39 66.16
N ALA A 46 -16.29 48.39 66.86
CA ALA A 46 -14.96 48.30 66.31
C ALA A 46 -14.96 47.33 65.12
N GLU A 47 -14.44 47.79 63.99
CA GLU A 47 -14.01 46.93 62.90
C GLU A 47 -12.89 46.05 63.46
N GLN A 48 -13.29 44.95 64.09
CA GLN A 48 -12.39 43.90 64.51
C GLN A 48 -11.64 43.46 63.26
N PRO A 49 -10.31 43.32 63.30
CA PRO A 49 -9.58 42.75 62.17
C PRO A 49 -10.24 41.40 61.90
N SER A 50 -10.81 41.25 60.71
CA SER A 50 -11.49 40.03 60.25
C SER A 50 -10.61 38.83 60.61
N GLN A 51 -10.97 38.12 61.69
CA GLN A 51 -10.25 36.92 62.09
C GLN A 51 -10.29 35.94 60.92
N PRO A 52 -9.19 35.24 60.62
CA PRO A 52 -9.18 34.24 59.56
C PRO A 52 -10.24 33.20 59.89
N VAL A 53 -11.32 33.19 59.12
CA VAL A 53 -12.42 32.24 59.30
C VAL A 53 -11.82 30.85 59.11
N PRO A 54 -11.91 29.93 60.10
CA PRO A 54 -11.35 28.59 59.96
C PRO A 54 -11.98 27.89 58.74
N PRO A 55 -11.19 27.17 57.93
CA PRO A 55 -11.72 26.57 56.71
C PRO A 55 -12.86 25.61 57.08
N THR A 56 -14.06 25.90 56.57
CA THR A 56 -15.23 25.04 56.67
C THR A 56 -14.94 23.69 56.01
N GLU A 57 -15.57 22.59 56.44
CA GLU A 57 -15.38 21.25 55.85
C GLU A 57 -15.53 21.24 54.32
N SER A 58 -16.44 22.05 53.77
CA SER A 58 -16.65 22.21 52.33
C SER A 58 -15.42 22.77 51.60
N THR A 59 -14.66 23.67 52.24
CA THR A 59 -13.42 24.23 51.67
C THR A 59 -12.32 23.18 51.58
N LEU A 60 -12.22 22.28 52.58
CA LEU A 60 -11.28 21.17 52.57
C LEU A 60 -11.68 20.12 51.52
N ALA A 61 -12.97 19.78 51.43
CA ALA A 61 -13.47 18.87 50.40
C ALA A 61 -13.18 19.39 48.98
N LEU A 62 -13.34 20.71 48.74
CA LEU A 62 -13.00 21.33 47.46
C LEU A 62 -11.51 21.31 47.15
N SER A 63 -10.63 21.43 48.16
CA SER A 63 -9.18 21.32 47.92
C SER A 63 -8.76 19.90 47.54
N PHE A 64 -9.32 18.87 48.20
CA PHE A 64 -9.06 17.48 47.81
C PHE A 64 -9.55 17.18 46.39
N LEU A 65 -10.77 17.61 46.05
CA LEU A 65 -11.31 17.41 44.71
C LEU A 65 -10.49 18.16 43.63
N ARG A 66 -9.91 19.31 43.97
CA ARG A 66 -9.00 20.05 43.08
C ARG A 66 -7.71 19.27 42.82
N GLU A 67 -7.17 18.63 43.85
CA GLU A 67 -5.95 17.82 43.74
C GLU A 67 -6.20 16.57 42.89
N ASP A 68 -7.27 15.81 43.15
CA ASP A 68 -7.67 14.66 42.32
C ASP A 68 -7.86 15.06 40.84
N ILE A 69 -8.46 16.22 40.57
CA ILE A 69 -8.61 16.73 39.20
C ILE A 69 -7.25 17.07 38.56
N GLN A 70 -6.29 17.55 39.33
CA GLN A 70 -4.94 17.83 38.83
C GLN A 70 -4.21 16.53 38.48
N ASP A 71 -4.30 15.51 39.33
CA ASP A 71 -3.71 14.19 39.11
C ASP A 71 -4.31 13.52 37.87
N VAL A 72 -5.65 13.49 37.76
CA VAL A 72 -6.32 12.94 36.56
C VAL A 72 -5.89 13.68 35.29
N ARG A 73 -5.72 15.01 35.33
CA ARG A 73 -5.22 15.77 34.17
C ARG A 73 -3.79 15.41 33.81
N GLN A 74 -2.96 15.14 34.80
CA GLN A 74 -1.58 14.69 34.58
C GLN A 74 -1.56 13.29 33.96
N ASP A 75 -2.34 12.35 34.49
CA ASP A 75 -2.46 10.99 33.96
C ASP A 75 -2.99 10.98 32.52
N VAL A 76 -3.97 11.83 32.21
CA VAL A 76 -4.50 11.99 30.85
C VAL A 76 -3.42 12.51 29.90
N ARG A 77 -2.61 13.49 30.33
CA ARG A 77 -1.48 13.99 29.52
C ARG A 77 -0.45 12.89 29.26
N GLN A 78 -0.03 12.19 30.31
CA GLN A 78 0.94 11.10 30.19
C GLN A 78 0.41 9.97 29.31
N THR A 79 -0.87 9.63 29.42
CA THR A 79 -1.52 8.61 28.59
C THR A 79 -1.56 9.04 27.13
N ASN A 80 -1.89 10.30 26.83
CA ASN A 80 -1.86 10.82 25.47
C ASN A 80 -0.45 10.79 24.87
N GLU A 81 0.57 11.19 25.63
CA GLU A 81 1.97 11.11 25.18
C GLU A 81 2.39 9.67 24.85
N ARG A 82 1.99 8.70 25.69
CA ARG A 82 2.23 7.27 25.43
C ARG A 82 1.50 6.78 24.18
N ILE A 83 0.26 7.21 23.97
CA ILE A 83 -0.52 6.88 22.77
C ILE A 83 0.16 7.44 21.51
N ASP A 84 0.62 8.69 21.54
CA ASP A 84 1.27 9.33 20.39
C ASP A 84 2.63 8.69 20.08
N THR A 85 3.38 8.31 21.12
CA THR A 85 4.62 7.53 20.98
C THR A 85 4.35 6.19 20.31
N LEU A 86 3.36 5.44 20.78
CA LEU A 86 2.99 4.14 20.22
C LEU A 86 2.49 4.27 18.76
N ARG A 87 1.69 5.30 18.45
CA ARG A 87 1.25 5.57 17.08
C ARG A 87 2.41 5.84 16.15
N THR A 88 3.38 6.64 16.61
CA THR A 88 4.59 6.97 15.84
C THR A 88 5.44 5.73 15.61
N GLU A 89 5.69 4.92 16.64
CA GLU A 89 6.45 3.67 16.53
C GLU A 89 5.76 2.68 15.57
N MET A 90 4.45 2.48 15.72
CA MET A 90 3.69 1.59 14.84
C MET A 90 3.72 2.06 13.39
N SER A 91 3.57 3.35 13.14
CA SER A 91 3.63 3.92 11.79
C SER A 91 5.03 3.69 11.18
N GLY A 92 6.10 3.97 11.94
CA GLY A 92 7.46 3.72 11.50
C GLY A 92 7.73 2.24 11.20
N ARG A 93 7.23 1.32 12.03
CA ARG A 93 7.35 -0.13 11.78
C ARG A 93 6.60 -0.56 10.51
N ILE A 94 5.42 0.00 10.25
CA ILE A 94 4.66 -0.26 9.02
C ILE A 94 5.44 0.22 7.79
N ASP A 95 6.05 1.40 7.85
CA ASP A 95 6.81 1.96 6.73
C ASP A 95 8.08 1.14 6.44
N VAL A 96 8.78 0.70 7.48
CA VAL A 96 9.93 -0.22 7.34
C VAL A 96 9.48 -1.54 6.70
N LEU A 97 8.41 -2.16 7.19
CA LEU A 97 7.90 -3.41 6.64
C LEU A 97 7.46 -3.26 5.17
N ARG A 98 6.79 -2.16 4.82
CA ARG A 98 6.42 -1.87 3.43
C ARG A 98 7.65 -1.75 2.53
N THR A 99 8.68 -1.07 3.01
CA THR A 99 9.92 -0.89 2.26
C THR A 99 10.62 -2.24 2.04
N GLU A 100 10.81 -3.03 3.09
CA GLU A 100 11.43 -4.36 3.00
C GLU A 100 10.62 -5.30 2.07
N MET A 101 9.29 -5.27 2.15
CA MET A 101 8.44 -6.07 1.26
C MET A 101 8.59 -5.66 -0.21
N ASN A 102 8.62 -4.36 -0.50
CA ASN A 102 8.80 -3.87 -1.87
C ASN A 102 10.18 -4.26 -2.42
N GLU A 103 11.24 -4.07 -1.63
CA GLU A 103 12.59 -4.49 -2.02
C GLU A 103 12.67 -5.99 -2.31
N ARG A 104 12.09 -6.82 -1.44
CA ARG A 104 12.01 -8.28 -1.67
C ARG A 104 11.25 -8.63 -2.94
N ILE A 105 10.14 -7.96 -3.23
CA ILE A 105 9.37 -8.17 -4.45
C ILE A 105 10.21 -7.82 -5.68
N ASP A 106 10.95 -6.71 -5.65
CA ASP A 106 11.77 -6.27 -6.78
C ASP A 106 12.97 -7.19 -7.01
N VAL A 107 13.61 -7.68 -5.94
CA VAL A 107 14.65 -8.72 -6.04
C VAL A 107 14.08 -9.99 -6.67
N LEU A 108 12.93 -10.48 -6.20
CA LEU A 108 12.30 -11.69 -6.75
C LEU A 108 11.90 -11.52 -8.22
N ARG A 109 11.40 -10.35 -8.61
CA ARG A 109 11.09 -10.03 -10.03
C ARG A 109 12.34 -10.07 -10.90
N THR A 110 13.44 -9.53 -10.41
CA THR A 110 14.71 -9.48 -11.12
C THR A 110 15.26 -10.90 -11.30
N GLU A 111 15.37 -11.67 -10.20
CA GLU A 111 15.85 -13.06 -10.24
C GLU A 111 15.01 -13.94 -11.16
N MET A 112 13.68 -13.78 -11.14
CA MET A 112 12.78 -14.52 -12.01
C MET A 112 12.97 -14.15 -13.48
N SER A 113 13.16 -12.87 -13.79
CA SER A 113 13.40 -12.40 -15.16
C SER A 113 14.71 -12.95 -15.70
N GLU A 114 15.79 -12.88 -14.90
CA GLU A 114 17.10 -13.44 -15.25
C GLU A 114 17.03 -14.95 -15.50
N ARG A 115 16.30 -15.70 -14.66
CA ARG A 115 16.10 -17.14 -14.87
C ARG A 115 15.33 -17.45 -16.16
N ILE A 116 14.30 -16.65 -16.48
CA ILE A 116 13.55 -16.82 -17.73
C ILE A 116 14.46 -16.57 -18.93
N ASP A 117 15.29 -15.52 -18.90
CA ASP A 117 16.18 -15.20 -20.01
C ASP A 117 17.31 -16.24 -20.17
N ALA A 118 17.85 -16.76 -19.06
CA ALA A 118 18.79 -17.87 -19.08
C ALA A 118 18.18 -19.13 -19.71
N LEU A 119 16.96 -19.51 -19.29
CA LEU A 119 16.24 -20.67 -19.86
C LEU A 119 15.92 -20.49 -21.35
N ARG A 120 15.54 -19.28 -21.76
CA ARG A 120 15.31 -18.97 -23.18
C ARG A 120 16.58 -19.13 -24.00
N THR A 121 17.70 -18.65 -23.48
CA THR A 121 19.02 -18.77 -24.13
C THR A 121 19.41 -20.24 -24.28
N GLU A 122 19.35 -21.03 -23.20
CA GLU A 122 19.65 -22.46 -23.23
C GLU A 122 18.75 -23.22 -24.22
N MET A 123 17.45 -22.90 -24.24
CA MET A 123 16.51 -23.53 -25.17
C MET A 123 16.84 -23.19 -26.63
N ASN A 124 17.16 -21.94 -26.94
CA ASN A 124 17.56 -21.53 -28.28
C ASN A 124 18.85 -22.24 -28.71
N GLU A 125 19.87 -22.32 -27.85
CA GLU A 125 21.10 -23.06 -28.14
C GLU A 125 20.85 -24.54 -28.46
N ARG A 126 19.95 -25.19 -27.69
CA ARG A 126 19.55 -26.58 -27.94
C ARG A 126 18.78 -26.74 -29.25
N ILE A 127 17.94 -25.77 -29.60
CA ILE A 127 17.23 -25.75 -30.89
C ILE A 127 18.24 -25.60 -32.04
N ASP A 128 19.18 -24.66 -31.94
CA ASP A 128 20.21 -24.43 -32.94
C ASP A 128 21.11 -25.66 -33.13
N GLN A 129 21.51 -26.31 -32.03
CA GLN A 129 22.26 -27.56 -32.09
C GLN A 129 21.45 -28.67 -32.79
N THR A 130 20.16 -28.77 -32.51
CA THR A 130 19.27 -29.77 -33.13
C THR A 130 19.09 -29.48 -34.61
N ASN A 131 18.87 -28.22 -35.00
CA ASN A 131 18.78 -27.79 -36.40
C ASN A 131 20.09 -28.10 -37.14
N GLY A 132 21.25 -27.82 -36.54
CA GLY A 132 22.54 -28.17 -37.13
C GLY A 132 22.71 -29.68 -37.36
N ARG A 133 22.21 -30.53 -36.44
CA ARG A 133 22.20 -31.99 -36.63
C ARG A 133 21.25 -32.42 -37.74
N ILE A 134 20.09 -31.77 -37.87
CA ILE A 134 19.12 -32.03 -38.94
C ILE A 134 19.73 -31.67 -40.30
N ASP A 135 20.38 -30.51 -40.42
CA ASP A 135 21.04 -30.07 -41.65
C ASP A 135 22.15 -31.04 -42.06
N GLU A 136 22.96 -31.50 -41.11
CA GLU A 136 24.01 -32.49 -41.36
C GLU A 136 23.44 -33.83 -41.83
N LEU A 137 22.37 -34.31 -41.20
CA LEU A 137 21.67 -35.51 -41.64
C LEU A 137 21.07 -35.32 -43.05
N GLY A 138 20.53 -34.13 -43.35
CA GLY A 138 20.04 -33.77 -44.68
C GLY A 138 21.15 -33.90 -45.74
N LYS A 139 22.32 -33.31 -45.50
CA LYS A 139 23.48 -33.42 -46.39
C LYS A 139 23.95 -34.87 -46.58
N GLN A 140 23.96 -35.67 -45.52
CA GLN A 140 24.34 -37.08 -45.59
C GLN A 140 23.34 -37.87 -46.43
N LEU A 141 22.04 -37.60 -46.27
CA LEU A 141 21.00 -38.21 -47.11
C LEU A 141 21.17 -37.80 -48.57
N ASP A 142 21.33 -36.52 -48.88
CA ASP A 142 21.53 -36.03 -50.25
C ASP A 142 22.74 -36.70 -50.92
N SER A 143 23.87 -36.81 -50.20
CA SER A 143 25.07 -37.50 -50.71
C SER A 143 24.82 -38.97 -50.99
N ARG A 144 24.09 -39.67 -50.11
CA ARG A 144 23.71 -41.07 -50.31
C ARG A 144 22.75 -41.23 -51.49
N TYR A 145 21.74 -40.37 -51.59
CA TYR A 145 20.79 -40.37 -52.71
C TYR A 145 21.51 -40.11 -54.03
N ALA A 146 22.41 -39.12 -54.10
CA ALA A 146 23.19 -38.84 -55.31
C ALA A 146 24.04 -40.05 -55.75
N ARG A 147 24.71 -40.71 -54.79
CA ARG A 147 25.50 -41.92 -55.07
C ARG A 147 24.61 -43.07 -55.57
N LEU A 148 23.49 -43.33 -54.89
CA LEU A 148 22.54 -44.36 -55.31
C LEU A 148 22.01 -44.10 -56.72
N MET A 149 21.59 -42.87 -57.01
CA MET A 149 21.12 -42.48 -58.33
C MET A 149 22.19 -42.70 -59.41
N ALA A 150 23.43 -42.28 -59.16
CA ALA A 150 24.53 -42.51 -60.09
C ALA A 150 24.78 -44.01 -60.36
N THR A 151 24.74 -44.84 -59.32
CA THR A 151 24.89 -46.31 -59.48
C THR A 151 23.73 -46.93 -60.25
N LEU A 152 22.49 -46.50 -59.99
CA LEU A 152 21.32 -46.98 -60.71
C LEU A 152 21.38 -46.62 -62.19
N ILE A 153 21.71 -45.37 -62.53
CA ILE A 153 21.89 -44.91 -63.92
C ILE A 153 22.96 -45.74 -64.64
N THR A 154 24.07 -46.02 -63.96
CA THR A 154 25.16 -46.82 -64.53
C THR A 154 24.72 -48.27 -64.78
N CYS A 155 24.07 -48.90 -63.80
CA CYS A 155 23.56 -50.27 -63.92
C CYS A 155 22.51 -50.39 -65.03
N THR A 156 21.55 -49.45 -65.13
CA THR A 156 20.55 -49.47 -66.20
C THR A 156 21.19 -49.29 -67.57
N GLY A 157 22.19 -48.41 -67.70
CA GLY A 157 22.98 -48.27 -68.92
C GLY A 157 23.68 -49.57 -69.34
N ILE A 158 24.34 -50.26 -68.39
CA ILE A 158 25.00 -51.56 -68.64
C ILE A 158 23.97 -52.61 -69.09
N LEU A 159 22.82 -52.70 -68.40
CA LEU A 159 21.76 -53.65 -68.74
C LEU A 159 21.24 -53.41 -70.16
N VAL A 160 20.95 -52.16 -70.54
CA VAL A 160 20.47 -51.81 -71.89
C VAL A 160 21.52 -52.14 -72.95
N ALA A 161 22.79 -51.81 -72.71
CA ALA A 161 23.88 -52.12 -73.65
C ALA A 161 24.02 -53.64 -73.87
N SER A 162 23.96 -54.44 -72.80
CA SER A 162 24.08 -55.89 -72.87
C SER A 162 22.91 -56.57 -73.59
N LEU A 163 21.68 -56.08 -73.38
CA LEU A 163 20.52 -56.55 -74.13
C LEU A 163 20.61 -56.18 -75.62
N GLY A 164 21.10 -54.97 -75.94
CA GLY A 164 21.31 -54.53 -77.32
C GLY A 164 22.30 -55.42 -78.09
N THR A 165 23.43 -55.76 -77.47
CA THR A 165 24.41 -56.67 -78.10
C THR A 165 23.87 -58.08 -78.25
N ALA A 166 23.13 -58.60 -77.27
CA ALA A 166 22.50 -59.92 -77.37
C ALA A 166 21.49 -60.01 -78.54
N VAL A 167 20.67 -58.97 -78.73
CA VAL A 167 19.71 -58.91 -79.86
C VAL A 167 20.42 -58.79 -81.21
N ALA A 168 21.54 -58.06 -81.29
CA ALA A 168 22.31 -57.90 -82.52
C ALA A 168 22.97 -59.22 -82.98
N VAL A 169 23.38 -60.09 -82.06
CA VAL A 169 23.95 -61.41 -82.37
C VAL A 169 22.89 -62.42 -82.85
N LEU A 170 21.63 -62.25 -82.45
CA LEU A 170 20.51 -63.14 -82.81
C LEU A 170 19.88 -62.86 -84.18
N LYS A 171 20.21 -61.73 -84.83
CA LYS A 171 19.70 -61.33 -86.15
C LYS A 171 20.71 -61.65 -87.24
#